data_AF-A0A1Y6MGM6-F1
#
_entry.id   AF-A0A1Y6MGM6-F1
#
_cell.length_a   1.000
_cell.length_b   1.000
_cell.length_c   1.000
_cell.angle_alpha   90.00
_cell.angle_beta   90.00
_cell.angle_gamma   90.00
#
_symmetry.space_group_name_H-M   'P 1'
#
loop_
_entity.id
_entity.type
_entity.pdbx_description
1 polymer ?
#
loop_
_entity_poly.entity_id
_entity_poly.type
_entity_poly.pdbx_seq_one_letter_code
_entity_poly.pdbx_strand_id
1 'polypeptide(L)'
;MGCDKSLLFKKINYFKKEIEIAEKKYHKKHITTRRLSSISFGGFLFSLTVLFLHKLYGDDGFLSNDCLLIQLLENGEIITDFVTTLIVITIPAALYVIVFSLYESTKSEPGNQNNIKFYLYLFIIFSLVIATFSSPLFFMAMCSFSVTLLILSYGSNRYYGYTRAWVRNRAVGFHLDNMISEHELNVSGKARFMVEIEEQSLQKKFYALVDKNIEQIQIDIVGDHISVGDATVGWIKGLKK
;
A
#
# COMPACT_ATOMS: atom_id res chain seq x y z
N MET A 1 -4.00 43.82 -31.87
CA MET A 1 -3.77 42.40 -31.52
C MET A 1 -4.01 42.21 -30.03
N GLY A 2 -4.96 41.37 -29.64
CA GLY A 2 -5.35 41.15 -28.24
C GLY A 2 -6.00 39.79 -27.98
N CYS A 3 -5.78 38.83 -28.89
CA CYS A 3 -6.51 37.56 -28.93
C CYS A 3 -5.74 36.39 -28.25
N ASP A 4 -4.41 36.45 -28.16
CA ASP A 4 -3.58 35.30 -27.73
C ASP A 4 -3.55 35.03 -26.23
N LYS A 5 -3.75 36.05 -25.39
CA LYS A 5 -3.73 35.90 -23.92
C LYS A 5 -4.78 34.90 -23.43
N SER A 6 -5.99 34.99 -23.97
CA SER A 6 -7.07 34.04 -23.67
C SER A 6 -6.70 32.62 -24.12
N LEU A 7 -5.98 32.49 -25.24
CA LEU A 7 -5.67 31.19 -25.82
C LEU A 7 -4.59 30.43 -25.05
N LEU A 8 -3.51 31.12 -24.65
CA LEU A 8 -2.41 30.52 -23.87
C LEU A 8 -2.92 30.03 -22.50
N PHE A 9 -3.62 30.88 -21.75
CA PHE A 9 -4.18 30.50 -20.45
C PHE A 9 -5.23 29.39 -20.56
N LYS A 10 -6.06 29.39 -21.61
CA LYS A 10 -6.98 28.28 -21.89
C LYS A 10 -6.22 26.97 -22.12
N LYS A 11 -5.11 27.00 -22.87
CA LYS A 11 -4.28 25.82 -23.14
C LYS A 11 -3.56 25.31 -21.89
N ILE A 12 -3.01 26.21 -21.06
CA ILE A 12 -2.41 25.89 -19.76
C ILE A 12 -3.44 25.24 -18.84
N ASN A 13 -4.63 25.85 -18.71
CA ASN A 13 -5.70 25.33 -17.85
C ASN A 13 -6.25 23.98 -18.34
N TYR A 14 -6.35 23.80 -19.66
CA TYR A 14 -6.71 22.52 -20.25
C TYR A 14 -5.68 21.44 -19.89
N PHE A 15 -4.40 21.72 -20.12
CA PHE A 15 -3.31 20.79 -19.79
C PHE A 15 -3.24 20.49 -18.28
N LYS A 16 -3.41 21.50 -17.42
CA LYS A 16 -3.50 21.32 -15.97
C LYS A 16 -4.61 20.34 -15.59
N LYS A 17 -5.80 20.49 -16.20
CA LYS A 17 -6.94 19.58 -15.95
C LYS A 17 -6.64 18.15 -16.38
N GLU A 18 -5.98 17.95 -17.52
CA GLU A 18 -5.56 16.61 -17.96
C GLU A 18 -4.56 15.97 -16.99
N ILE A 19 -3.58 16.74 -16.52
CA ILE A 19 -2.60 16.30 -15.54
C ILE A 19 -3.26 15.94 -14.20
N GLU A 20 -4.24 16.71 -13.73
CA GLU A 20 -4.97 16.43 -12.49
C GLU A 20 -5.79 15.13 -12.58
N ILE A 21 -6.47 14.91 -13.71
CA ILE A 21 -7.20 13.67 -13.97
C ILE A 21 -6.23 12.48 -13.97
N ALA A 22 -5.08 12.63 -14.64
CA ALA A 22 -4.05 11.61 -14.68
C ALA A 22 -3.46 11.35 -13.28
N GLU A 23 -3.14 12.39 -12.50
CA GLU A 23 -2.66 12.28 -11.12
C GLU A 23 -3.63 11.45 -10.26
N LYS A 24 -4.92 11.82 -10.25
CA LYS A 24 -5.95 11.10 -9.47
C LYS A 24 -6.04 9.63 -9.86
N LYS A 25 -5.99 9.33 -11.16
CA LYS A 25 -6.00 7.96 -11.69
C LYS A 25 -4.79 7.15 -11.20
N TYR A 26 -3.59 7.70 -11.30
CA TYR A 26 -2.37 7.00 -10.88
C TYR A 26 -2.22 6.92 -9.36
N HIS A 27 -2.66 7.95 -8.63
CA HIS A 27 -2.69 7.95 -7.17
C HIS A 27 -3.52 6.78 -6.63
N LYS A 28 -4.73 6.58 -7.16
CA LYS A 28 -5.60 5.46 -6.76
C LYS A 28 -4.89 4.12 -6.96
N LYS A 29 -4.32 3.90 -8.15
CA LYS A 29 -3.60 2.64 -8.47
C LYS A 29 -2.35 2.42 -7.62
N HIS A 30 -1.57 3.47 -7.38
CA HIS A 30 -0.41 3.47 -6.49
C HIS A 30 -0.79 3.04 -5.07
N ILE A 31 -1.81 3.69 -4.49
CA ILE A 31 -2.24 3.38 -3.12
C ILE A 31 -2.79 1.96 -3.02
N THR A 32 -3.60 1.51 -3.98
CA THR A 32 -4.14 0.15 -4.00
C THR A 32 -3.03 -0.90 -4.06
N THR A 33 -2.09 -0.77 -4.99
CA THR A 33 -0.98 -1.73 -5.14
C THR A 33 -0.06 -1.76 -3.93
N ARG A 34 0.22 -0.60 -3.30
CA ARG A 34 1.01 -0.56 -2.05
C ARG A 34 0.28 -1.18 -0.88
N ARG A 35 -1.01 -0.89 -0.69
CA ARG A 35 -1.80 -1.50 0.39
C ARG A 35 -1.88 -3.02 0.24
N LEU A 36 -2.15 -3.50 -0.97
CA LEU A 36 -2.17 -4.93 -1.26
C LEU A 36 -0.81 -5.58 -0.98
N SER A 37 0.28 -4.96 -1.41
CA SER A 37 1.64 -5.42 -1.11
C SER A 37 1.91 -5.48 0.40
N SER A 38 1.52 -4.46 1.17
CA SER A 38 1.68 -4.47 2.63
C SER A 38 0.83 -5.52 3.33
N ILE A 39 -0.44 -5.69 2.92
CA ILE A 39 -1.34 -6.72 3.46
C ILE A 39 -0.78 -8.11 3.17
N SER A 40 -0.32 -8.34 1.94
CA SER A 40 0.28 -9.61 1.53
C SER A 40 1.57 -9.90 2.30
N PHE A 41 2.43 -8.90 2.51
CA PHE A 41 3.64 -9.05 3.31
C PHE A 41 3.32 -9.40 4.77
N GLY A 42 2.33 -8.72 5.37
CA GLY A 42 1.85 -9.04 6.72
C GLY A 42 1.27 -10.46 6.82
N GLY A 43 0.47 -10.87 5.83
CA GLY A 43 -0.06 -12.23 5.74
C GLY A 43 1.03 -13.29 5.62
N PHE A 44 2.06 -13.04 4.79
CA PHE A 44 3.21 -13.92 4.68
C PHE A 44 3.96 -14.07 6.00
N LEU A 45 4.29 -12.96 6.68
CA LEU A 45 4.99 -13.01 7.97
C LEU A 45 4.17 -13.75 9.03
N PHE A 46 2.86 -13.51 9.07
CA PHE A 46 1.97 -14.22 9.99
C PHE A 46 1.97 -15.73 9.73
N SER A 47 1.72 -16.15 8.49
CA SER A 47 1.70 -17.57 8.12
C SER A 47 3.06 -18.24 8.33
N LEU A 48 4.16 -17.55 8.04
CA LEU A 48 5.52 -18.06 8.28
C LEU A 48 5.78 -18.26 9.78
N THR A 49 5.33 -17.32 10.61
CA THR A 49 5.48 -17.41 12.08
C THR A 49 4.71 -18.60 12.63
N VAL A 50 3.47 -18.81 12.18
CA VAL A 50 2.65 -19.96 12.60
C VAL A 50 3.28 -21.28 12.15
N LEU A 51 3.79 -21.37 10.92
CA LEU A 51 4.51 -22.56 10.45
C LEU A 51 5.78 -22.84 11.25
N PHE A 52 6.53 -21.79 11.61
CA PHE A 52 7.73 -21.93 12.43
C PHE A 52 7.38 -22.43 13.84
N LEU A 53 6.33 -21.89 14.46
CA LEU A 53 5.82 -22.37 15.74
C LEU A 53 5.33 -23.82 15.65
N HIS A 54 4.58 -24.19 14.62
CA HIS A 54 4.15 -25.57 14.43
C HIS A 54 5.36 -26.52 14.25
N LYS A 55 6.42 -26.09 13.57
CA LYS A 55 7.63 -26.90 13.42
C LYS A 55 8.43 -27.01 14.73
N LEU A 56 8.39 -26.00 15.59
CA LEU A 56 9.07 -26.02 16.89
C LEU A 56 8.33 -26.85 17.95
N TYR A 57 6.99 -26.80 17.95
CA TYR A 57 6.11 -27.35 18.99
C TYR A 57 5.25 -28.55 18.55
N GLY A 58 5.17 -28.87 17.26
CA GLY A 58 4.44 -30.04 16.78
C GLY A 58 5.20 -31.34 17.03
N ASP A 59 4.53 -32.47 16.78
CA ASP A 59 5.00 -33.83 17.12
C ASP A 59 6.41 -34.21 16.62
N ASP A 60 6.91 -33.53 15.57
CA ASP A 60 8.26 -33.74 14.99
C ASP A 60 9.29 -32.67 15.42
N GLY A 61 8.94 -31.78 16.33
CA GLY A 61 9.71 -30.57 16.68
C GLY A 61 10.85 -30.79 17.67
N PHE A 62 11.83 -29.89 17.67
CA PHE A 62 13.02 -29.95 18.55
C PHE A 62 12.69 -29.99 20.05
N LEU A 63 11.55 -29.41 20.45
CA LEU A 63 11.07 -29.45 21.84
C LEU A 63 10.15 -30.65 22.12
N SER A 64 9.80 -31.44 21.08
CA SER A 64 8.78 -32.49 21.13
C SER A 64 9.24 -33.74 21.90
N ASN A 65 10.54 -34.06 21.85
CA ASN A 65 11.02 -35.35 22.37
C ASN A 65 11.87 -35.25 23.64
N ASP A 66 12.42 -34.08 24.00
CA ASP A 66 13.39 -33.97 25.12
C ASP A 66 13.01 -32.96 26.21
N CYS A 67 11.83 -32.32 26.14
CA CYS A 67 11.43 -31.33 27.13
C CYS A 67 10.47 -31.93 28.17
N LEU A 68 10.83 -31.84 29.45
CA LEU A 68 10.04 -32.20 30.64
C LEU A 68 8.57 -31.73 30.62
N LEU A 69 8.26 -30.71 29.81
CA LEU A 69 6.91 -30.21 29.57
C LEU A 69 6.02 -31.23 28.84
N ILE A 70 6.58 -32.05 27.95
CA ILE A 70 5.83 -33.05 27.16
C ILE A 70 5.56 -34.32 27.94
N GLN A 71 6.48 -34.75 28.80
CA GLN A 71 6.17 -35.79 29.81
C GLN A 71 5.07 -35.34 30.78
N LEU A 72 4.94 -34.03 31.03
CA LEU A 72 3.81 -33.47 31.79
C LEU A 72 2.51 -33.37 30.97
N LEU A 73 2.59 -33.27 29.64
CA LEU A 73 1.46 -33.18 28.70
C LEU A 73 0.96 -34.56 28.22
N GLU A 74 1.78 -35.61 28.23
CA GLU A 74 1.41 -36.99 27.89
C GLU A 74 0.36 -37.61 28.85
N ASN A 75 0.14 -36.99 30.01
CA ASN A 75 -1.09 -37.19 30.78
C ASN A 75 -2.25 -36.52 30.04
N GLY A 76 -2.82 -37.23 29.06
CA GLY A 76 -3.83 -36.74 28.11
C GLY A 76 -5.07 -36.05 28.70
N GLU A 77 -5.31 -36.11 30.01
CA GLU A 77 -6.35 -35.32 30.69
C GLU A 77 -6.04 -33.81 30.69
N ILE A 78 -4.76 -33.40 30.79
CA ILE A 78 -4.36 -31.99 30.91
C ILE A 78 -4.47 -31.24 29.57
N ILE A 79 -4.26 -31.91 28.43
CA ILE A 79 -4.38 -31.28 27.11
C ILE A 79 -5.85 -30.98 26.79
N THR A 80 -6.73 -31.95 27.05
CA THR A 80 -8.17 -31.72 26.91
C THR A 80 -8.62 -30.62 27.86
N ASP A 81 -8.19 -30.62 29.12
CA ASP A 81 -8.59 -29.57 30.05
C ASP A 81 -8.01 -28.20 29.68
N PHE A 82 -6.75 -28.10 29.24
CA PHE A 82 -6.17 -26.82 28.85
C PHE A 82 -6.81 -26.26 27.57
N VAL A 83 -7.02 -27.07 26.55
CA VAL A 83 -7.67 -26.64 25.30
C VAL A 83 -9.15 -26.34 25.55
N THR A 84 -9.84 -27.14 26.35
CA THR A 84 -11.24 -26.89 26.73
C THR A 84 -11.34 -25.65 27.61
N THR A 85 -10.40 -25.42 28.53
CA THR A 85 -10.33 -24.21 29.37
C THR A 85 -9.98 -22.98 28.53
N LEU A 86 -9.08 -23.10 27.54
CA LEU A 86 -8.79 -22.02 26.60
C LEU A 86 -10.03 -21.72 25.76
N ILE A 87 -10.75 -22.71 25.25
CA ILE A 87 -11.99 -22.49 24.49
C ILE A 87 -13.08 -21.89 25.39
N VAL A 88 -13.27 -22.43 26.59
CA VAL A 88 -14.33 -22.05 27.55
C VAL A 88 -14.03 -20.73 28.27
N ILE A 89 -12.78 -20.29 28.38
CA ILE A 89 -12.45 -18.96 28.94
C ILE A 89 -12.31 -17.94 27.82
N THR A 90 -11.58 -18.27 26.74
CA THR A 90 -11.24 -17.31 25.71
C THR A 90 -12.42 -16.98 24.81
N ILE A 91 -13.33 -17.92 24.52
CA ILE A 91 -14.54 -17.62 23.71
C ILE A 91 -15.54 -16.75 24.50
N PRO A 92 -15.87 -17.04 25.77
CA PRO A 92 -16.73 -16.16 26.56
C PRO A 92 -16.08 -14.82 26.91
N ALA A 93 -14.77 -14.77 27.17
CA ALA A 93 -14.06 -13.50 27.36
C ALA A 93 -14.03 -12.68 26.06
N ALA A 94 -13.81 -13.32 24.92
CA ALA A 94 -13.91 -12.70 23.60
C ALA A 94 -15.31 -12.18 23.33
N LEU A 95 -16.35 -12.99 23.54
CA LEU A 95 -17.76 -12.60 23.38
C LEU A 95 -18.13 -11.48 24.35
N TYR A 96 -17.65 -11.53 25.60
CA TYR A 96 -17.87 -10.47 26.59
C TYR A 96 -17.22 -9.16 26.15
N VAL A 97 -15.96 -9.19 25.71
CA VAL A 97 -15.27 -8.01 25.16
C VAL A 97 -15.97 -7.51 23.89
N ILE A 98 -16.49 -8.42 23.06
CA ILE A 98 -17.23 -8.07 21.84
C ILE A 98 -18.54 -7.35 22.19
N VAL A 99 -19.34 -7.93 23.08
CA VAL A 99 -20.63 -7.38 23.53
C VAL A 99 -20.43 -6.07 24.30
N PHE A 100 -19.42 -6.00 25.17
CA PHE A 100 -19.09 -4.80 25.93
C PHE A 100 -18.63 -3.66 25.03
N SER A 101 -17.78 -3.95 24.03
CA SER A 101 -17.35 -2.94 23.05
C SER A 101 -18.48 -2.48 22.13
N LEU A 102 -19.40 -3.39 21.73
CA LEU A 102 -20.58 -3.04 20.95
C LEU A 102 -21.53 -2.15 21.78
N TYR A 103 -21.74 -2.48 23.06
CA TYR A 103 -22.50 -1.66 24.01
C TYR A 103 -21.87 -0.28 24.19
N GLU A 104 -20.54 -0.20 24.34
CA GLU A 104 -19.82 1.06 24.48
C GLU A 104 -19.87 1.90 23.20
N SER A 105 -19.93 1.28 22.01
CA SER A 105 -20.11 1.98 20.72
C SER A 105 -21.50 2.60 20.52
N THR A 106 -22.52 2.14 21.28
CA THR A 106 -23.87 2.74 21.27
C THR A 106 -23.97 4.00 22.13
N LYS A 107 -22.97 4.28 22.97
CA LYS A 107 -22.86 5.58 23.65
C LYS A 107 -22.34 6.61 22.64
N SER A 108 -23.11 7.68 22.45
CA SER A 108 -22.90 8.74 21.47
C SER A 108 -21.71 9.64 21.81
N GLU A 109 -20.50 9.09 21.94
CA GLU A 109 -19.27 9.87 22.07
C GLU A 109 -18.56 9.97 20.71
N PRO A 110 -18.07 11.17 20.33
CA PRO A 110 -17.45 11.40 19.04
C PRO A 110 -16.03 10.82 19.04
N GLY A 111 -15.88 9.57 18.61
CA GLY A 111 -14.56 8.96 18.52
C GLY A 111 -14.55 7.58 17.91
N ASN A 112 -14.16 7.49 16.65
CA ASN A 112 -13.89 6.25 15.89
C ASN A 112 -12.75 5.36 16.50
N GLN A 113 -12.26 5.67 17.70
CA GLN A 113 -11.17 4.97 18.36
C GLN A 113 -11.61 3.64 19.02
N ASN A 114 -12.83 3.58 19.57
CA ASN A 114 -13.33 2.37 20.23
C ASN A 114 -13.67 1.26 19.21
N ASN A 115 -14.15 1.62 18.02
CA ASN A 115 -14.37 0.68 16.93
C ASN A 115 -13.06 0.03 16.45
N ILE A 116 -11.96 0.79 16.37
CA ILE A 116 -10.67 0.23 15.95
C ILE A 116 -10.14 -0.78 16.96
N LYS A 117 -10.24 -0.49 18.27
CA LYS A 117 -9.85 -1.44 19.33
C LYS A 117 -10.67 -2.73 19.26
N PHE A 118 -11.98 -2.61 19.07
CA PHE A 118 -12.87 -3.75 18.89
C PHE A 118 -12.48 -4.63 17.71
N TYR A 119 -12.29 -4.05 16.51
CA TYR A 119 -11.86 -4.82 15.34
C TYR A 119 -10.49 -5.45 15.51
N LEU A 120 -9.59 -4.79 16.25
CA LEU A 120 -8.26 -5.33 16.56
C LEU A 120 -8.34 -6.52 17.51
N TYR A 121 -9.18 -6.46 18.56
CA TYR A 121 -9.42 -7.61 19.44
C TYR A 121 -10.08 -8.77 18.69
N LEU A 122 -11.12 -8.49 17.90
CA LEU A 122 -11.79 -9.50 17.06
C LEU A 122 -10.79 -10.18 16.12
N PHE A 123 -9.90 -9.40 15.51
CA PHE A 123 -8.84 -9.91 14.63
C PHE A 123 -7.84 -10.81 15.37
N ILE A 124 -7.43 -10.44 16.59
CA ILE A 124 -6.53 -11.27 17.41
C ILE A 124 -7.20 -12.60 17.76
N ILE A 125 -8.45 -12.56 18.23
CA ILE A 125 -9.21 -13.77 18.60
C ILE A 125 -9.40 -14.68 17.38
N PHE A 126 -9.81 -14.11 16.25
CA PHE A 126 -9.99 -14.86 15.02
C PHE A 126 -8.67 -15.46 14.49
N SER A 127 -7.57 -14.71 14.59
CA SER A 127 -6.24 -15.19 14.22
C SER A 127 -5.77 -16.33 15.13
N LEU A 128 -6.07 -16.26 16.43
CA LEU A 128 -5.74 -17.31 17.39
C LEU A 128 -6.52 -18.60 17.06
N VAL A 129 -7.82 -18.50 16.79
CA VAL A 129 -8.67 -19.62 16.39
C VAL A 129 -8.18 -20.24 15.07
N ILE A 130 -7.85 -19.43 14.06
CA ILE A 130 -7.29 -19.94 12.81
C ILE A 130 -5.95 -20.64 13.06
N ALA A 131 -5.06 -20.06 13.86
CA ALA A 131 -3.76 -20.63 14.20
C ALA A 131 -3.87 -21.98 14.92
N THR A 132 -4.84 -22.14 15.83
CA THR A 132 -4.99 -23.37 16.62
C THR A 132 -5.72 -24.49 15.87
N PHE A 133 -6.68 -24.17 15.01
CA PHE A 133 -7.54 -25.18 14.36
C PHE A 133 -7.22 -25.45 12.89
N SER A 134 -6.34 -24.66 12.26
CA SER A 134 -6.01 -24.86 10.85
C SER A 134 -4.80 -25.77 10.67
N SER A 135 -4.83 -26.59 9.62
CA SER A 135 -3.72 -27.49 9.30
C SER A 135 -2.48 -26.72 8.81
N PRO A 136 -1.27 -27.28 8.97
CA PRO A 136 -0.05 -26.71 8.38
C PRO A 136 -0.16 -26.45 6.87
N LEU A 137 -0.92 -27.29 6.17
CA LEU A 137 -1.13 -27.18 4.73
C LEU A 137 -1.91 -25.90 4.36
N PHE A 138 -2.86 -25.48 5.19
CA PHE A 138 -3.54 -24.19 5.05
C PHE A 138 -2.55 -23.02 5.14
N PHE A 139 -1.66 -23.02 6.13
CA PHE A 139 -0.66 -21.96 6.28
C PHE A 139 0.40 -21.96 5.19
N MET A 140 0.80 -23.13 4.67
CA MET A 140 1.65 -23.22 3.49
C MET A 140 0.99 -22.62 2.24
N ALA A 141 -0.30 -22.89 2.04
CA ALA A 141 -1.08 -22.29 0.95
C ALA A 141 -1.24 -20.77 1.12
N MET A 142 -1.45 -20.29 2.36
CA MET A 142 -1.50 -18.85 2.65
C MET A 142 -0.15 -18.18 2.39
N CYS A 143 0.97 -18.79 2.80
CA CYS A 143 2.31 -18.30 2.47
C CYS A 143 2.52 -18.17 0.96
N SER A 144 2.20 -19.21 0.18
CA SER A 144 2.40 -19.19 -1.27
C SER A 144 1.49 -18.15 -1.95
N PHE A 145 0.23 -18.05 -1.53
CA PHE A 145 -0.70 -17.04 -2.00
C PHE A 145 -0.23 -15.62 -1.66
N SER A 146 0.20 -15.39 -0.42
CA SER A 146 0.73 -14.10 0.03
C SER A 146 1.96 -13.70 -0.76
N VAL A 147 2.95 -14.59 -0.96
CA VAL A 147 4.13 -14.29 -1.78
C VAL A 147 3.76 -13.99 -3.23
N THR A 148 2.85 -14.77 -3.82
CA THR A 148 2.38 -14.54 -5.19
C THR A 148 1.72 -13.17 -5.31
N LEU A 149 0.83 -12.82 -4.37
CA LEU A 149 0.16 -11.53 -4.35
C LEU A 149 1.14 -10.38 -4.09
N LEU A 150 2.20 -10.61 -3.31
CA LEU A 150 3.27 -9.65 -3.07
C LEU A 150 3.97 -9.30 -4.37
N ILE A 151 4.44 -10.33 -5.08
CA ILE A 151 5.17 -10.23 -6.33
C ILE A 151 4.29 -9.58 -7.40
N LEU A 152 3.03 -10.00 -7.53
CA LEU A 152 2.10 -9.40 -8.49
C LEU A 152 1.80 -7.94 -8.17
N SER A 153 1.58 -7.58 -6.91
CA SER A 153 1.24 -6.21 -6.50
C SER A 153 2.43 -5.27 -6.66
N TYR A 154 3.60 -5.68 -6.18
CA TYR A 154 4.84 -4.94 -6.32
C TYR A 154 5.27 -4.85 -7.78
N GLY A 155 5.26 -5.97 -8.49
CA GLY A 155 5.58 -6.09 -9.90
C GLY A 155 4.67 -5.22 -10.77
N SER A 156 3.35 -5.25 -10.53
CA SER A 156 2.41 -4.38 -11.26
C SER A 156 2.66 -2.90 -10.99
N ASN A 157 2.95 -2.51 -9.76
CA ASN A 157 3.27 -1.10 -9.44
C ASN A 157 4.56 -0.63 -10.13
N ARG A 158 5.55 -1.52 -10.27
CA ARG A 158 6.83 -1.24 -10.93
C ARG A 158 6.73 -1.28 -12.45
N TYR A 159 6.06 -2.30 -13.01
CA TYR A 159 5.87 -2.50 -14.45
C TYR A 159 5.03 -1.41 -15.10
N TYR A 160 3.96 -0.97 -14.42
CA TYR A 160 3.11 0.10 -14.92
C TYR A 160 3.50 1.49 -14.40
N GLY A 161 4.57 1.59 -13.62
CA GLY A 161 5.11 2.88 -13.15
C GLY A 161 4.14 3.72 -12.33
N TYR A 162 3.13 3.15 -11.65
CA TYR A 162 2.05 3.94 -11.05
C TYR A 162 2.55 4.99 -10.06
N THR A 163 3.58 4.64 -9.28
CA THR A 163 4.22 5.57 -8.34
C THR A 163 4.91 6.71 -9.07
N ARG A 164 5.68 6.40 -10.11
CA ARG A 164 6.48 7.39 -10.83
C ARG A 164 5.58 8.32 -11.65
N ALA A 165 4.59 7.77 -12.34
CA ALA A 165 3.57 8.52 -13.07
C ALA A 165 2.77 9.47 -12.15
N TRP A 166 2.41 9.02 -10.94
CA TRP A 166 1.76 9.88 -9.95
C TRP A 166 2.66 11.04 -9.51
N VAL A 167 3.90 10.75 -9.09
CA VAL A 167 4.86 11.78 -8.65
C VAL A 167 5.15 12.80 -9.76
N ARG A 168 5.34 12.34 -10.99
CA ARG A 168 5.58 13.19 -12.15
C ARG A 168 4.41 14.14 -12.42
N ASN A 169 3.18 13.62 -12.50
CA ASN A 169 2.00 14.44 -12.76
C ASN A 169 1.80 15.49 -11.65
N ARG A 170 2.02 15.10 -10.39
CA ARG A 170 1.98 16.03 -9.26
C ARG A 170 3.04 17.13 -9.39
N ALA A 171 4.27 16.78 -9.76
CA ALA A 171 5.35 17.75 -9.98
C ALA A 171 5.03 18.72 -11.14
N VAL A 172 4.49 18.21 -12.25
CA VAL A 172 4.03 19.04 -13.38
C VAL A 172 2.92 19.99 -12.94
N GLY A 173 1.95 19.51 -12.16
CA GLY A 173 0.90 20.36 -11.57
C GLY A 173 1.47 21.51 -10.76
N PHE A 174 2.42 21.23 -9.85
CA PHE A 174 3.11 22.27 -9.08
C PHE A 174 3.87 23.27 -9.94
N HIS A 175 4.56 22.80 -10.99
CA HIS A 175 5.27 23.69 -11.90
C HIS A 175 4.33 24.60 -12.69
N LEU A 176 3.16 24.10 -13.11
CA LEU A 176 2.13 24.91 -13.77
C LEU A 176 1.60 26.01 -12.85
N ASP A 177 1.30 25.67 -11.59
CA ASP A 177 0.83 26.64 -10.60
C ASP A 177 1.88 27.72 -10.32
N ASN A 178 3.14 27.31 -10.15
CA ASN A 178 4.23 28.24 -9.92
C ASN A 178 4.44 29.21 -11.10
N MET A 179 4.36 28.72 -12.34
CA MET A 179 4.49 29.57 -13.53
C MET A 179 3.34 30.59 -13.66
N ILE A 180 2.10 30.18 -13.34
CA ILE A 180 0.94 31.08 -13.36
C ILE A 180 1.12 32.17 -12.30
N SER A 181 1.47 31.79 -11.06
CA SER A 181 1.69 32.75 -9.98
C SER A 181 2.86 33.70 -10.28
N GLU A 182 3.98 33.20 -10.82
CA GLU A 182 5.12 34.03 -11.23
C GLU A 182 4.69 35.05 -12.29
N HIS A 183 3.89 34.63 -13.27
CA HIS A 183 3.37 35.54 -14.30
C HIS A 183 2.42 36.60 -13.73
N GLU A 184 1.49 36.22 -12.85
CA GLU A 184 0.56 37.16 -12.21
C GLU A 184 1.30 38.23 -11.39
N LEU A 185 2.31 37.83 -10.63
CA LEU A 185 3.18 38.74 -9.88
C LEU A 185 3.98 39.66 -10.82
N ASN A 186 4.53 39.10 -11.91
CA ASN A 186 5.35 39.86 -12.84
C ASN A 186 4.56 40.82 -13.73
N VAL A 187 3.26 40.61 -13.94
CA VAL A 187 2.42 41.47 -14.79
C VAL A 187 1.79 42.61 -14.00
N SER A 188 1.64 42.46 -12.68
CA SER A 188 1.00 43.46 -11.82
C SER A 188 1.70 44.83 -11.90
N GLY A 189 0.95 45.86 -12.30
CA GLY A 189 1.43 47.25 -12.38
C GLY A 189 2.41 47.56 -13.51
N LYS A 190 2.69 46.61 -14.43
CA LYS A 190 3.62 46.84 -15.55
C LYS A 190 2.93 47.39 -16.80
N ALA A 191 3.70 48.12 -17.62
CA ALA A 191 3.26 48.64 -18.91
C ALA A 191 2.99 47.51 -19.91
N ARG A 192 2.07 47.75 -20.87
CA ARG A 192 1.57 46.73 -21.82
C ARG A 192 2.66 45.99 -22.58
N PHE A 193 3.74 46.64 -22.99
CA PHE A 193 4.85 46.00 -23.70
C PHE A 193 5.66 45.05 -22.81
N MET A 194 5.79 45.33 -21.50
CA MET A 194 6.44 44.42 -20.56
C MET A 194 5.58 43.18 -20.29
N VAL A 195 4.25 43.34 -20.30
CA VAL A 195 3.31 42.22 -20.18
C VAL A 195 3.48 41.25 -21.35
N GLU A 196 3.64 41.77 -22.57
CA GLU A 196 3.84 40.94 -23.76
C GLU A 196 5.16 40.15 -23.72
N ILE A 197 6.24 40.74 -23.20
CA ILE A 197 7.51 40.05 -22.97
C ILE A 197 7.35 38.92 -21.94
N GLU A 198 6.64 39.17 -20.84
CA GLU A 198 6.36 38.14 -19.81
C GLU A 198 5.43 37.04 -20.34
N GLU A 199 4.50 37.35 -21.23
CA GLU A 199 3.64 36.35 -21.90
C GLU A 199 4.45 35.43 -22.83
N GLN A 200 5.41 35.98 -23.59
CA GLN A 200 6.33 35.17 -24.40
C GLN A 200 7.23 34.28 -23.52
N SER A 201 7.71 34.82 -22.39
CA SER A 201 8.47 34.06 -21.39
C SER A 201 7.66 32.90 -20.82
N LEU A 202 6.40 33.15 -20.43
CA LEU A 202 5.47 32.14 -19.94
C LEU A 202 5.22 31.06 -20.99
N GLN A 203 4.99 31.45 -22.25
CA GLN A 203 4.79 30.53 -23.36
C GLN A 203 6.01 29.60 -23.55
N LYS A 204 7.22 30.15 -23.52
CA LYS A 204 8.46 29.38 -23.65
C LYS A 204 8.63 28.40 -22.48
N LYS A 205 8.39 28.84 -21.24
CA LYS A 205 8.44 27.98 -20.05
C LYS A 205 7.40 26.86 -20.11
N PHE A 206 6.18 27.15 -20.57
CA PHE A 206 5.11 26.16 -20.72
C PHE A 206 5.49 25.06 -21.73
N TYR A 207 5.94 25.43 -22.93
CA TYR A 207 6.32 24.41 -23.92
C TYR A 207 7.55 23.61 -23.48
N ALA A 208 8.54 24.24 -22.85
CA ALA A 208 9.68 23.52 -22.27
C ALA A 208 9.25 22.50 -21.19
N LEU A 209 8.24 22.83 -20.38
CA LEU A 209 7.67 21.90 -19.40
C LEU A 209 6.95 20.73 -20.08
N VAL A 210 6.20 21.00 -21.15
CA VAL A 210 5.51 19.97 -21.94
C VAL A 210 6.50 19.01 -22.57
N ASP A 211 7.54 19.53 -23.23
CA ASP A 211 8.58 18.72 -23.88
C ASP A 211 9.31 17.84 -22.86
N LYS A 212 9.71 18.43 -21.72
CA LYS A 212 10.34 17.69 -20.63
C LYS A 212 9.43 16.61 -20.05
N ASN A 213 8.13 16.87 -19.94
CA ASN A 213 7.17 15.87 -19.47
C ASN A 213 7.02 14.72 -20.48
N ILE A 214 7.00 14.99 -21.78
CA ILE A 214 6.97 13.97 -22.84
C ILE A 214 8.22 13.09 -22.77
N GLU A 215 9.40 13.70 -22.68
CA GLU A 215 10.67 12.99 -22.55
C GLU A 215 10.69 12.09 -21.31
N GLN A 216 10.26 12.60 -20.16
CA GLN A 216 10.16 11.82 -18.93
C GLN A 216 9.16 10.66 -19.06
N ILE A 217 8.03 10.85 -19.74
CA ILE A 217 7.07 9.76 -20.00
C ILE A 217 7.73 8.66 -20.83
N GLN A 218 8.50 9.01 -21.86
CA GLN A 218 9.18 8.03 -22.71
C GLN A 218 10.26 7.26 -21.93
N ILE A 219 11.10 7.98 -21.17
CA ILE A 219 12.11 7.38 -20.30
C ILE A 219 11.46 6.42 -19.29
N ASP A 220 10.30 6.80 -18.74
CA ASP A 220 9.60 5.99 -17.77
C ASP A 220 9.05 4.71 -18.39
N ILE A 221 8.42 4.79 -19.55
CA ILE A 221 7.91 3.61 -20.26
C ILE A 221 9.05 2.64 -20.57
N VAL A 222 10.15 3.12 -21.14
CA VAL A 222 11.30 2.29 -21.50
C VAL A 222 11.97 1.72 -20.25
N GLY A 223 12.20 2.57 -19.24
CA GLY A 223 12.85 2.19 -17.99
C GLY A 223 12.03 1.19 -17.18
N ASP A 224 10.71 1.29 -17.16
CA ASP A 224 9.84 0.35 -16.46
C ASP A 224 9.91 -1.04 -17.10
N HIS A 225 9.92 -1.13 -18.44
CA HIS A 225 10.11 -2.38 -19.16
C HIS A 225 11.48 -3.03 -18.90
N ILE A 226 12.57 -2.25 -18.96
CA ILE A 226 13.93 -2.75 -18.70
C ILE A 226 14.06 -3.21 -17.24
N SER A 227 13.56 -2.42 -16.30
CA SER A 227 13.73 -2.70 -14.87
C SER A 227 13.02 -3.99 -14.42
N VAL A 228 11.92 -4.35 -15.08
CA VAL A 228 11.19 -5.60 -14.79
C VAL A 228 11.92 -6.79 -15.38
N GLY A 229 12.46 -6.65 -16.59
CA GLY A 229 13.35 -7.65 -17.20
C GLY A 229 14.56 -7.95 -16.31
N ASP A 230 15.27 -6.91 -15.87
CA ASP A 230 16.45 -7.06 -15.01
C ASP A 230 16.11 -7.63 -13.62
N ALA A 231 14.98 -7.23 -13.03
CA ALA A 231 14.53 -7.81 -11.76
C ALA A 231 14.22 -9.31 -11.90
N THR A 232 13.57 -9.70 -12.99
CA THR A 232 13.21 -11.10 -13.26
C THR A 232 14.46 -11.96 -13.49
N VAL A 233 15.39 -11.47 -14.31
CA VAL A 233 16.67 -12.13 -14.57
C VAL A 233 17.55 -12.18 -13.31
N GLY A 234 17.54 -11.12 -12.50
CA GLY A 234 18.26 -11.06 -11.23
C GLY A 234 17.76 -12.08 -10.21
N TRP A 235 16.45 -12.26 -10.09
CA TRP A 235 15.85 -13.29 -9.23
C TRP A 235 16.18 -14.71 -9.71
N ILE A 236 16.11 -14.97 -11.02
CA ILE A 236 16.50 -16.27 -11.60
C ILE A 236 17.98 -16.56 -11.33
N LYS A 237 18.85 -15.55 -11.45
CA LYS A 237 20.28 -15.69 -11.12
C LYS A 237 20.52 -15.91 -9.62
N GLY A 238 19.70 -15.30 -8.76
CA GLY A 238 19.75 -15.46 -7.31
C GLY A 238 19.31 -16.85 -6.84
N LEU A 239 18.26 -17.41 -7.43
CA LEU A 239 17.76 -18.76 -7.12
C LEU A 239 18.68 -19.88 -7.61
N LYS A 240 19.54 -19.59 -8.60
CA LYS A 240 20.54 -20.55 -9.11
C LYS A 240 21.79 -20.63 -8.21
N LYS A 241 22.02 -19.64 -7.34
CA LYS A 241 23.12 -19.65 -6.36
C LYS A 241 22.67 -20.30 -5.07
#